data_AF-A0A6B9F8N4-F1
#
_entry.id   AF-A0A6B9F8N4-F1
#
_cell.length_a   1.000
_cell.length_b   1.000
_cell.length_c   1.000
_cell.angle_alpha   90.00
_cell.angle_beta   90.00
_cell.angle_gamma   90.00
#
_symmetry.space_group_name_H-M   'P 1'
#
loop_
_entity.id
_entity.type
_entity.pdbx_description
1 polymer ?
#
loop_
_entity_poly.entity_id
_entity_poly.type
_entity_poly.pdbx_seq_one_letter_code
_entity_poly.pdbx_strand_id
1 'polypeptide(L)'
;MRKPSVKCALLAAMIAEHRWGSPIVEENLLSISAIEASDYDTASEVFDELRSVTYITNRGKRGIELDNGEFGQLADVLYRECEWDPFEIKSRLKHYEGWENHDWA
;
A
#
# COMPACT_ATOMS: atom_id res chain seq x y z
N MET A 1 -15.34 -3.86 -12.37
CA MET A 1 -14.00 -3.55 -11.84
C MET A 1 -13.08 -4.68 -12.24
N ARG A 2 -11.91 -4.39 -12.80
CA ARG A 2 -10.86 -5.41 -12.97
C ARG A 2 -10.39 -5.86 -11.58
N LYS A 3 -9.98 -7.13 -11.45
CA LYS A 3 -9.33 -7.62 -10.23
C LYS A 3 -8.06 -6.77 -10.01
N PRO A 4 -7.88 -6.13 -8.85
CA PRO A 4 -6.66 -5.38 -8.57
C PRO A 4 -5.45 -6.32 -8.61
N SER A 5 -4.29 -5.79 -8.97
CA SER A 5 -3.04 -6.55 -8.84
C SER A 5 -2.81 -6.93 -7.37
N VAL A 6 -2.01 -7.97 -7.13
CA VAL A 6 -1.65 -8.39 -5.77
C VAL A 6 -1.03 -7.23 -4.98
N LYS A 7 -0.09 -6.48 -5.57
CA LYS A 7 0.49 -5.25 -4.98
C LYS A 7 -0.59 -4.27 -4.54
N CYS A 8 -1.56 -3.98 -5.41
CA CYS A 8 -2.63 -3.06 -5.10
C CYS A 8 -3.57 -3.58 -4.01
N ALA A 9 -3.84 -4.88 -3.97
CA ALA A 9 -4.62 -5.51 -2.90
C ALA A 9 -3.91 -5.44 -1.54
N LEU A 10 -2.58 -5.68 -1.50
CA LEU A 10 -1.79 -5.55 -0.27
C LEU A 10 -1.78 -4.10 0.23
N LEU A 11 -1.51 -3.13 -0.65
CA LEU A 11 -1.51 -1.70 -0.30
C LEU A 11 -2.89 -1.23 0.17
N ALA A 12 -3.96 -1.67 -0.50
CA ALA A 12 -5.33 -1.39 -0.08
C ALA A 12 -5.60 -1.86 1.35
N ALA A 13 -5.17 -3.07 1.70
CA ALA A 13 -5.33 -3.62 3.05
C ALA A 13 -4.53 -2.82 4.09
N MET A 14 -3.28 -2.45 3.79
CA MET A 14 -2.48 -1.62 4.70
C MET A 14 -3.10 -0.23 4.95
N ILE A 15 -3.68 0.38 3.92
CA ILE A 15 -4.37 1.67 4.03
C ILE A 15 -5.67 1.54 4.82
N ALA A 16 -6.46 0.49 4.57
CA ALA A 16 -7.70 0.23 5.30
C ALA A 16 -7.48 0.02 6.80
N GLU A 17 -6.38 -0.66 7.16
CA GLU A 17 -5.97 -0.89 8.54
C GLU A 17 -5.19 0.28 9.17
N HIS A 18 -5.08 1.42 8.47
CA HIS A 18 -4.37 2.61 8.95
C HIS A 18 -2.96 2.30 9.48
N ARG A 19 -2.18 1.48 8.77
CA ARG A 19 -0.85 1.01 9.18
C ARG A 19 0.25 2.08 9.07
N TRP A 20 -0.03 3.31 9.48
CA TRP A 20 0.91 4.43 9.55
C TRP A 20 1.63 4.38 10.92
N GLY A 21 2.82 3.79 10.98
CA GLY A 21 3.54 3.57 12.24
C GLY A 21 3.12 2.31 13.03
N SER A 22 2.38 1.39 12.38
CA SER A 22 2.07 0.07 12.93
C SER A 22 2.53 -1.04 11.95
N PRO A 23 3.63 -1.76 12.24
CA PRO A 23 4.19 -2.77 11.32
C PRO A 23 3.33 -4.03 11.23
N ILE A 24 2.97 -4.47 10.03
CA ILE A 24 2.23 -5.71 9.76
C ILE A 24 3.14 -6.77 9.15
N VAL A 25 3.09 -7.98 9.72
CA VAL A 25 3.82 -9.14 9.19
C VAL A 25 3.13 -9.72 7.96
N GLU A 26 3.91 -10.44 7.16
CA GLU A 26 3.50 -11.04 5.89
C GLU A 26 2.24 -11.90 5.99
N GLU A 27 2.23 -12.90 6.87
CA GLU A 27 1.09 -13.79 7.09
C GLU A 27 -0.20 -13.00 7.37
N ASN A 28 -0.13 -12.00 8.26
CA ASN A 28 -1.27 -11.18 8.60
C ASN A 28 -1.73 -10.37 7.39
N LEU A 29 -0.81 -9.72 6.67
CA LEU A 29 -1.17 -8.89 5.52
C LEU A 29 -1.82 -9.72 4.41
N LEU A 30 -1.26 -10.89 4.10
CA LEU A 30 -1.81 -11.84 3.13
C LEU A 30 -3.24 -12.25 3.51
N SER A 31 -3.47 -12.58 4.79
CA SER A 31 -4.77 -13.08 5.27
C SER A 31 -5.90 -12.05 5.23
N ILE A 32 -5.59 -10.76 5.31
CA ILE A 32 -6.58 -9.67 5.26
C ILE A 32 -6.72 -9.04 3.87
N SER A 33 -5.83 -9.39 2.95
CA SER A 33 -5.83 -8.82 1.60
C SER A 33 -6.87 -9.51 0.73
N ALA A 34 -7.45 -8.74 -0.20
CA ALA A 34 -8.42 -9.24 -1.17
C ALA A 34 -7.73 -10.01 -2.32
N ILE A 35 -7.01 -11.09 -2.00
CA ILE A 35 -6.30 -11.97 -2.93
C ILE A 35 -6.87 -13.39 -2.86
N GLU A 36 -6.70 -14.19 -3.92
CA GLU A 36 -7.12 -15.59 -3.91
C GLU A 36 -6.02 -16.48 -3.32
N ALA A 37 -6.39 -17.67 -2.84
CA ALA A 37 -5.43 -18.65 -2.33
C ALA A 37 -4.36 -19.02 -3.36
N SER A 38 -4.69 -19.01 -4.65
CA SER A 38 -3.75 -19.24 -5.76
C SER A 38 -2.71 -18.13 -5.93
N ASP A 39 -2.93 -16.94 -5.34
CA ASP A 39 -2.06 -15.79 -5.48
C ASP A 39 -1.04 -15.70 -4.32
N TYR A 40 -1.03 -16.64 -3.36
CA TYR A 40 -0.19 -16.56 -2.16
C TYR A 40 1.31 -16.52 -2.44
N ASP A 41 1.80 -17.34 -3.38
CA ASP A 41 3.21 -17.35 -3.77
C ASP A 41 3.62 -15.99 -4.34
N THR A 42 2.84 -15.47 -5.30
CA THR A 42 3.02 -14.12 -5.87
C THR A 42 2.93 -13.04 -4.80
N ALA A 43 2.04 -13.19 -3.82
CA ALA A 43 1.85 -12.20 -2.78
C ALA A 43 2.98 -12.19 -1.75
N SER A 44 3.63 -13.33 -1.51
CA SER A 44 4.87 -13.41 -0.75
C SER A 44 6.01 -12.67 -1.48
N GLU A 45 6.16 -12.89 -2.78
CA GLU A 45 7.15 -12.17 -3.61
C GLU A 45 6.90 -10.65 -3.60
N VAL A 46 5.65 -10.22 -3.79
CA VAL A 46 5.29 -8.80 -3.75
C VAL A 46 5.49 -8.21 -2.35
N PHE A 47 5.26 -8.96 -1.27
CA PHE A 47 5.58 -8.52 0.08
C PHE A 47 7.07 -8.22 0.22
N ASP A 48 7.93 -9.09 -0.32
CA ASP A 48 9.38 -8.89 -0.36
C ASP A 48 9.78 -7.67 -1.19
N GLU A 49 9.14 -7.45 -2.33
CA GLU A 49 9.36 -6.23 -3.14
C GLU A 49 8.98 -4.96 -2.36
N LEU A 50 7.84 -4.98 -1.66
CA LEU A 50 7.39 -3.87 -0.81
C LEU A 50 8.38 -3.54 0.31
N ARG A 51 9.20 -4.49 0.78
CA ARG A 51 10.27 -4.21 1.76
C ARG A 51 11.35 -3.24 1.23
N SER A 52 11.38 -3.01 -0.09
CA SER A 52 12.43 -2.23 -0.77
C SER A 52 11.94 -0.90 -1.36
N VAL A 53 10.63 -0.61 -1.31
CA VAL A 53 10.07 0.65 -1.82
C VAL A 53 10.12 1.74 -0.75
N THR A 54 10.25 2.99 -1.19
CA THR A 54 10.42 4.19 -0.34
C THR A 54 9.19 4.53 0.49
N TYR A 55 7.97 4.30 -0.02
CA TYR A 55 6.73 4.53 0.72
C TYR A 55 6.39 3.44 1.75
N ILE A 56 7.32 2.51 1.99
CA ILE A 56 7.22 1.46 2.99
C ILE A 56 8.45 1.53 3.90
N THR A 57 8.21 1.54 5.21
CA THR A 57 9.29 1.31 6.17
C THR A 57 9.39 -0.20 6.47
N ASN A 58 10.52 -0.80 6.10
CA ASN A 58 10.86 -2.17 6.49
C ASN A 58 11.29 -2.23 7.96
N ARG A 59 10.58 -3.02 8.79
CA ARG A 59 10.89 -3.22 10.22
C ARG A 59 11.46 -4.61 10.50
N GLY A 60 11.99 -5.28 9.48
CA GLY A 60 12.58 -6.61 9.56
C GLY A 60 11.54 -7.66 9.95
N LYS A 61 11.83 -8.42 11.01
CA LYS A 61 10.92 -9.47 11.52
C LYS A 61 9.57 -8.94 12.03
N ARG A 62 9.46 -7.63 12.29
CA ARG A 62 8.18 -7.00 12.66
C ARG A 62 7.27 -6.72 11.46
N GLY A 63 7.75 -6.95 10.24
CA GLY A 63 6.99 -6.72 9.02
C GLY A 63 7.25 -5.35 8.39
N ILE A 64 6.23 -4.81 7.72
CA ILE A 64 6.27 -3.54 6.99
C ILE A 64 5.19 -2.58 7.46
N GLU A 65 5.42 -1.28 7.35
CA GLU A 65 4.42 -0.24 7.60
C GLU A 65 4.48 0.83 6.51
N LEU A 66 3.39 1.56 6.33
CA LEU A 66 3.35 2.69 5.40
C LEU A 66 4.19 3.85 5.98
N ASP A 67 5.06 4.42 5.15
CA ASP A 67 5.83 5.61 5.50
C ASP A 67 5.02 6.88 5.21
N ASN A 68 4.63 7.59 6.26
CA ASN A 68 3.84 8.81 6.15
C ASN A 68 4.62 10.02 5.62
N GLY A 69 5.96 9.99 5.67
CA GLY A 69 6.81 10.99 5.02
C GLY A 69 6.80 10.86 3.49
N GLU A 70 6.48 9.68 2.97
CA GLU A 70 6.59 9.32 1.55
C GLU A 70 5.21 9.08 0.89
N PHE A 71 4.13 9.62 1.48
CA PHE A 71 2.77 9.46 0.95
C PHE A 71 2.58 10.05 -0.45
N GLY A 72 3.43 10.97 -0.90
CA GLY A 72 3.39 11.44 -2.29
C GLY A 72 3.59 10.28 -3.27
N GLN A 73 4.64 9.48 -3.08
CA GLN A 73 4.88 8.35 -3.97
C GLN A 73 3.83 7.24 -3.81
N LEU A 74 3.33 7.01 -2.59
CA LEU A 74 2.20 6.10 -2.40
C LEU A 74 0.97 6.55 -3.19
N ALA A 75 0.64 7.85 -3.16
CA ALA A 75 -0.48 8.41 -3.90
C ALA A 75 -0.33 8.21 -5.41
N ASP A 76 0.88 8.39 -5.96
CA ASP A 76 1.16 8.13 -7.38
C ASP A 76 0.95 6.66 -7.76
N VAL A 77 1.42 5.72 -6.93
CA VAL A 77 1.22 4.28 -7.15
C VAL A 77 -0.27 3.93 -7.11
N LEU A 78 -1.00 4.43 -6.12
CA LEU A 78 -2.43 4.19 -6.00
C LEU A 78 -3.20 4.73 -7.21
N TYR A 79 -2.84 5.91 -7.70
CA TYR A 79 -3.49 6.52 -8.86
C TYR A 79 -3.13 5.82 -10.17
N ARG A 80 -1.83 5.67 -10.47
CA ARG A 80 -1.35 5.24 -11.79
C ARG A 80 -1.37 3.72 -11.98
N GLU A 81 -1.04 2.97 -10.93
CA GLU A 81 -0.95 1.51 -11.00
C GLU A 81 -2.21 0.82 -10.48
N CYS A 82 -2.80 1.35 -9.41
CA CYS A 82 -3.98 0.74 -8.79
C CYS A 82 -5.30 1.33 -9.29
N GLU A 83 -5.25 2.37 -10.12
CA GLU A 83 -6.42 3.03 -10.72
C GLU A 83 -7.42 3.55 -9.66
N TRP A 84 -6.92 3.92 -8.47
CA TRP A 84 -7.75 4.50 -7.42
C TRP A 84 -8.23 5.89 -7.81
N ASP A 85 -9.45 6.22 -7.38
CA ASP A 85 -9.99 7.55 -7.61
C ASP A 85 -9.23 8.62 -6.80
N PRO A 86 -8.84 9.75 -7.42
CA PRO A 86 -8.25 10.90 -6.75
C PRO A 86 -8.88 11.30 -5.41
N PHE A 87 -10.22 11.32 -5.35
CA PHE A 87 -10.96 11.67 -4.13
C PHE A 87 -10.83 10.57 -3.08
N GLU A 88 -10.84 9.29 -3.49
CA GLU A 88 -10.59 8.17 -2.57
C GLU A 88 -9.18 8.26 -1.96
N ILE A 89 -8.14 8.50 -2.78
CA ILE A 89 -6.76 8.61 -2.29
C ILE A 89 -6.64 9.76 -1.28
N LYS A 90 -7.18 10.95 -1.61
CA LYS A 90 -7.20 12.11 -0.69
C LYS A 90 -7.95 11.81 0.61
N SER A 91 -9.08 11.12 0.53
CA SER A 91 -9.89 10.76 1.68
C SER A 91 -9.19 9.74 2.59
N ARG A 92 -8.38 8.84 2.02
CA ARG A 92 -7.67 7.79 2.75
C ARG A 92 -6.34 8.28 3.33
N LEU A 93 -5.55 9.05 2.58
CA LEU A 93 -4.26 9.60 3.02
C LEU A 93 -4.41 11.00 3.63
N LYS A 94 -5.22 11.12 4.70
CA LYS A 94 -5.57 12.41 5.31
C LYS A 94 -4.40 13.18 5.91
N HIS A 95 -3.32 12.47 6.27
CA HIS A 95 -2.13 13.06 6.87
C HIS A 95 -1.08 13.47 5.84
N TYR A 96 -1.33 13.28 4.54
CA TYR A 96 -0.42 13.76 3.52
C TYR A 96 -0.53 15.28 3.40
N GLU A 97 0.48 16.01 3.86
CA GLU A 97 0.51 17.48 3.81
C GLU A 97 0.84 18.01 2.41
N GLY A 98 1.37 17.17 1.51
CA GLY A 98 1.84 17.59 0.19
C GLY A 98 0.74 17.81 -0.86
N TRP A 99 -0.54 17.68 -0.51
CA TRP A 99 -1.66 17.75 -1.46
C TRP A 99 -1.71 19.03 -2.30
N GLU A 100 -1.27 20.17 -1.77
CA GLU A 100 -1.29 21.44 -2.49
C GLU A 100 -0.34 21.46 -3.70
N ASN A 101 0.74 20.66 -3.64
CA ASN A 101 1.77 20.58 -4.68
C ASN A 101 1.77 19.23 -5.42
N HIS A 102 0.85 18.32 -5.07
CA HIS A 102 0.77 17.00 -5.65
C HIS A 102 0.01 17.05 -6.97
N ASP A 103 0.73 16.81 -8.07
CA ASP A 103 0.16 16.82 -9.42
C ASP A 103 0.08 15.41 -10.00
N TRP A 104 -1.10 15.07 -10.50
CA TRP A 104 -1.40 13.81 -11.18
C TRP A 104 -1.48 13.97 -12.71
N ALA A 105 -1.36 15.20 -13.22
CA ALA A 105 -1.49 15.55 -14.64
C ALA A 105 -0.32 15.08 -15.52
#